data_AF-A0A2E7MXX3-F1
#
_entry.id   AF-A0A2E7MXX3-F1
#
_cell.length_a   1.000
_cell.length_b   1.000
_cell.length_c   1.000
_cell.angle_alpha   90.00
_cell.angle_beta   90.00
_cell.angle_gamma   90.00
#
_symmetry.space_group_name_H-M   'P 1'
#
loop_
_entity.id
_entity.type
_entity.pdbx_description
1 polymer ?
#
loop_
_entity_poly.entity_id
_entity_poly.type
_entity_poly.pdbx_seq_one_letter_code
_entity_poly.pdbx_strand_id
1 'polypeptide(L)'
;MKTFTIVGKSTLSGVTKNRVANGTIKARTAVLARNGHTNIQFVELPEPMAKPEAIAFLEAQEIMTPKFEDVSADILAREAELDQQMEDASVGLDVEFTPEEEDSEMDFNNKASSIHY
;
A
#
# COMPACT_ATOMS: atom_id res chain seq x y z
N MET A 1 -19.76 -24.74 -33.31
CA MET A 1 -18.64 -24.50 -32.36
C MET A 1 -19.20 -24.29 -30.96
N LYS A 2 -18.49 -24.70 -29.91
CA LYS A 2 -18.94 -24.48 -28.52
C LYS A 2 -18.44 -23.12 -28.03
N THR A 3 -19.34 -22.28 -27.53
CA THR A 3 -19.04 -20.98 -26.95
C THR A 3 -19.03 -21.05 -25.43
N PHE A 4 -18.29 -20.11 -24.81
CA PHE A 4 -18.07 -20.03 -23.38
C PHE A 4 -18.40 -18.63 -22.85
N THR A 5 -19.04 -18.55 -21.69
CA THR A 5 -19.40 -17.27 -21.04
C THR A 5 -18.42 -16.87 -19.93
N ILE A 6 -17.64 -17.81 -19.41
CA ILE A 6 -16.66 -17.55 -18.34
C ILE A 6 -15.31 -18.19 -18.66
N VAL A 7 -14.24 -17.50 -18.31
CA VAL A 7 -12.86 -17.94 -18.49
C VAL A 7 -12.03 -17.63 -17.25
N GLY A 8 -11.02 -18.45 -16.96
CA GLY A 8 -10.23 -18.29 -15.74
C GLY A 8 -9.04 -19.21 -15.63
N LYS A 9 -8.33 -19.12 -14.51
CA LYS A 9 -7.20 -19.98 -14.12
C LYS A 9 -7.50 -20.66 -12.80
N SER A 10 -6.97 -21.87 -12.65
CA SER A 10 -7.02 -22.61 -11.39
C SER A 10 -5.73 -23.40 -11.24
N THR A 11 -5.22 -23.48 -10.01
CA THR A 11 -4.06 -24.31 -9.67
C THR A 11 -4.53 -25.62 -9.04
N LEU A 12 -3.93 -26.74 -9.41
CA LEU A 12 -4.11 -28.03 -8.74
C LEU A 12 -2.76 -28.67 -8.56
N SER A 13 -2.39 -28.98 -7.31
CA SER A 13 -1.12 -29.65 -7.02
C SER A 13 0.08 -28.97 -7.69
N GLY A 14 0.10 -27.62 -7.68
CA GLY A 14 1.15 -26.81 -8.31
C GLY A 14 1.00 -26.57 -9.82
N VAL A 15 0.01 -27.16 -10.49
CA VAL A 15 -0.21 -26.99 -11.94
C VAL A 15 -1.35 -26.01 -12.20
N THR A 16 -1.02 -24.85 -12.74
CA THR A 16 -1.99 -23.83 -13.18
C THR A 16 -2.52 -24.17 -14.57
N LYS A 17 -3.84 -24.20 -14.73
CA LYS A 17 -4.51 -24.45 -16.02
C LYS A 17 -5.56 -23.39 -16.32
N ASN A 18 -5.62 -22.99 -17.59
CA ASN A 18 -6.70 -22.18 -18.14
C ASN A 18 -7.99 -23.02 -18.21
N ARG A 19 -9.10 -22.44 -17.77
CA ARG A 19 -10.43 -23.07 -17.72
C ARG A 19 -11.45 -22.19 -18.43
N VAL A 20 -12.28 -22.83 -19.23
CA VAL A 20 -13.47 -22.22 -19.85
C VAL A 20 -14.70 -22.99 -19.38
N ALA A 21 -15.79 -22.28 -19.13
CA ALA A 21 -17.05 -22.87 -18.69
C ALA A 21 -18.24 -21.98 -19.07
N ASN A 22 -19.44 -22.49 -18.80
CA ASN A 22 -20.71 -21.77 -18.93
C ASN A 22 -21.42 -21.77 -17.58
N GLY A 23 -22.21 -20.72 -17.32
CA GLY A 23 -22.92 -20.50 -16.06
C GLY A 23 -22.21 -19.50 -15.15
N THR A 24 -22.46 -19.60 -13.85
CA THR A 24 -21.99 -18.59 -12.87
C THR A 24 -20.59 -18.91 -12.33
N ILE A 25 -19.80 -17.85 -12.12
CA ILE A 25 -18.48 -17.95 -11.47
C ILE A 25 -18.57 -18.67 -10.12
N LYS A 26 -19.59 -18.35 -9.31
CA LYS A 26 -19.80 -18.92 -7.97
C LYS A 26 -19.94 -20.44 -8.03
N ALA A 27 -20.77 -20.96 -8.95
CA ALA A 27 -20.97 -22.40 -9.09
C ALA A 27 -19.68 -23.10 -9.54
N ARG A 28 -18.95 -22.50 -10.50
CA ARG A 28 -17.71 -23.10 -11.01
C ARG A 28 -16.62 -23.12 -9.96
N THR A 29 -16.47 -22.02 -9.23
CA THR A 29 -15.51 -21.87 -8.14
C THR A 29 -15.80 -22.86 -7.02
N ALA A 30 -17.07 -23.03 -6.63
CA ALA A 30 -17.46 -24.00 -5.59
C ALA A 30 -17.16 -25.45 -5.97
N VAL A 31 -17.29 -25.84 -7.24
CA VAL A 31 -16.90 -27.19 -7.71
C VAL A 31 -15.39 -27.37 -7.66
N LEU A 32 -14.62 -26.38 -8.11
CA LEU A 32 -13.16 -26.48 -8.10
C LEU A 32 -12.59 -26.45 -6.68
N ALA A 33 -13.12 -25.61 -5.80
CA ALA A 33 -12.72 -25.54 -4.40
C ALA A 33 -12.94 -26.90 -3.70
N ARG A 34 -14.09 -27.54 -3.93
CA ARG A 34 -14.38 -28.89 -3.42
C ARG A 34 -13.40 -29.96 -3.92
N ASN A 35 -12.87 -29.77 -5.13
CA ASN A 35 -11.87 -30.67 -5.71
C ASN A 35 -10.42 -30.33 -5.30
N GLY A 36 -10.22 -29.41 -4.36
CA GLY A 36 -8.89 -29.03 -3.86
C GLY A 36 -8.11 -28.09 -4.78
N HIS A 37 -8.77 -27.39 -5.70
CA HIS A 37 -8.11 -26.35 -6.49
C HIS A 37 -7.80 -25.13 -5.63
N THR A 38 -6.59 -24.61 -5.78
CA THR A 38 -6.12 -23.38 -5.16
C THR A 38 -5.95 -22.29 -6.21
N ASN A 39 -5.93 -21.02 -5.79
CA ASN A 39 -5.81 -19.86 -6.67
C ASN A 39 -6.79 -19.89 -7.87
N ILE A 40 -8.08 -19.91 -7.56
CA ILE A 40 -9.15 -19.93 -8.57
C ILE A 40 -9.52 -18.49 -8.91
N GLN A 41 -9.30 -18.09 -10.16
CA GLN A 41 -9.66 -16.78 -10.67
C GLN A 41 -10.49 -16.97 -11.93
N PHE A 42 -11.69 -16.39 -11.96
CA PHE A 42 -12.55 -16.40 -13.15
C PHE A 42 -13.01 -14.98 -13.45
N VAL A 43 -13.21 -14.72 -14.73
CA VAL A 43 -13.79 -13.50 -15.27
C VAL A 43 -14.95 -13.86 -16.19
N GLU A 44 -15.97 -13.01 -16.20
CA GLU A 44 -17.08 -13.13 -17.14
C GLU A 44 -16.68 -12.48 -18.46
N LEU A 45 -17.00 -13.16 -19.56
CA LEU A 45 -16.80 -12.64 -20.89
C LEU A 45 -17.98 -11.72 -21.25
N PRO A 46 -17.74 -10.60 -21.94
CA PRO A 46 -18.82 -9.71 -22.37
C PRO A 46 -19.76 -10.40 -23.37
N GLU A 47 -19.23 -11.30 -24.17
CA GLU A 47 -19.97 -12.08 -25.16
C GLU A 47 -19.54 -13.55 -25.15
N PRO A 48 -20.42 -14.48 -25.54
CA PRO A 48 -20.09 -15.90 -25.60
C PRO A 48 -19.10 -16.20 -26.74
N MET A 49 -17.83 -16.35 -26.38
CA MET A 49 -16.71 -16.52 -27.33
C MET A 49 -16.25 -17.96 -27.48
N ALA A 50 -15.47 -18.26 -28.52
CA ALA A 50 -14.81 -19.55 -28.67
C ALA A 50 -13.67 -19.71 -27.66
N LYS A 51 -13.25 -20.96 -27.39
CA LYS A 51 -12.13 -21.27 -26.49
C LYS A 51 -10.85 -20.43 -26.74
N PRO A 52 -10.34 -20.28 -27.98
CA PRO A 52 -9.10 -19.51 -28.19
C PRO A 52 -9.28 -18.02 -27.90
N GLU A 53 -10.42 -17.44 -28.29
CA GLU A 53 -10.75 -16.03 -28.06
C GLU A 53 -10.91 -15.72 -26.56
N ALA A 54 -11.60 -16.60 -25.83
CA ALA A 54 -11.77 -16.48 -24.39
C ALA A 54 -10.41 -16.49 -23.65
N ILE A 55 -9.48 -17.33 -24.07
CA ILE A 55 -8.14 -17.40 -23.47
C ILE A 55 -7.35 -16.12 -23.79
N ALA A 56 -7.40 -15.65 -25.03
CA ALA A 56 -6.74 -14.40 -25.42
C ALA A 56 -7.28 -13.20 -24.64
N PHE A 57 -8.60 -13.16 -24.37
CA PHE A 57 -9.20 -12.14 -23.52
C PHE A 57 -8.67 -12.18 -22.08
N LEU A 58 -8.55 -13.37 -21.48
CA LEU A 58 -7.99 -13.53 -20.14
C LEU A 58 -6.54 -13.03 -20.06
N GLU A 59 -5.73 -13.35 -21.07
CA GLU A 59 -4.34 -12.90 -21.14
C GLU A 59 -4.24 -11.37 -21.31
N ALA A 60 -5.10 -10.78 -22.14
CA ALA A 60 -5.17 -9.32 -22.31
C ALA A 60 -5.55 -8.61 -21.00
N GLN A 61 -6.50 -9.16 -20.24
CA GLN A 61 -6.92 -8.60 -18.94
C GLN A 61 -5.81 -8.64 -17.90
N GLU A 62 -5.03 -9.73 -17.85
CA GLU A 62 -3.90 -9.86 -16.93
C GLU A 62 -2.78 -8.86 -17.21
N ILE A 63 -2.60 -8.46 -18.47
CA ILE A 63 -1.64 -7.41 -18.86
C ILE A 63 -2.15 -6.02 -18.46
N MET A 64 -3.45 -5.77 -18.60
CA MET A 64 -4.05 -4.47 -18.33
C MET A 64 -4.28 -4.19 -16.84
N THR A 65 -4.26 -5.20 -15.97
CA THR A 65 -4.39 -4.99 -14.52
C THR A 65 -3.01 -4.73 -13.91
N PRO A 66 -2.67 -3.48 -13.52
CA PRO A 66 -1.42 -3.21 -12.83
C PRO A 66 -1.41 -3.99 -11.51
N LYS A 67 -0.48 -4.95 -11.40
CA LYS A 67 -0.19 -5.60 -10.13
C LYS A 67 0.58 -4.59 -9.30
N PHE A 68 -0.10 -3.94 -8.35
CA PHE A 68 0.58 -3.11 -7.37
C PHE A 68 1.43 -4.02 -6.49
N GLU A 69 2.75 -3.87 -6.58
CA GLU A 69 3.66 -4.51 -5.64
C GLU A 69 3.55 -3.78 -4.29
N ASP A 70 3.46 -4.54 -3.22
CA ASP A 70 3.31 -4.03 -1.86
C ASP A 70 4.67 -3.45 -1.42
N VAL A 71 4.91 -2.17 -1.69
CA VAL A 71 6.15 -1.44 -1.32
C VAL A 71 6.30 -1.18 0.18
N SER A 72 5.39 -1.73 0.99
CA SER A 72 5.35 -1.55 2.46
C SER A 72 6.63 -2.03 3.14
N ALA A 73 7.28 -3.08 2.63
CA ALA A 73 8.58 -3.54 3.14
C ALA A 73 9.71 -2.54 2.85
N ASP A 74 9.73 -1.95 1.66
CA ASP A 74 10.76 -0.99 1.24
C ASP A 74 10.64 0.37 1.95
N ILE A 75 9.42 0.75 2.37
CA ILE A 75 9.19 1.98 3.13
C ILE A 75 9.67 1.80 4.58
N LEU A 76 9.32 0.68 5.24
CA LEU A 76 9.76 0.40 6.61
C LEU A 76 11.29 0.35 6.74
N ALA A 77 11.98 -0.21 5.74
CA ALA A 77 13.43 -0.30 5.74
C ALA A 77 14.11 1.08 5.71
N ARG A 78 13.52 2.06 5.01
CA ARG A 78 14.07 3.43 4.91
C ARG A 78 13.89 4.25 6.18
N GLU A 79 12.82 4.03 6.94
CA GLU A 79 12.58 4.75 8.20
C GLU A 79 13.60 4.35 9.29
N ALA A 80 14.03 3.08 9.32
CA ALA A 80 15.02 2.61 10.29
C ALA A 80 16.44 3.18 10.10
N GLU A 81 16.81 3.58 8.87
CA GLU A 81 18.12 4.16 8.56
C GLU A 81 18.22 5.66 8.92
N LEU A 82 17.08 6.36 8.99
CA LEU A 82 17.03 7.79 9.34
C LEU A 82 17.29 8.04 10.83
N ASP A 83 16.86 7.13 11.70
CA ASP A 83 17.10 7.25 13.15
C ASP A 83 18.60 7.11 13.49
N GLN A 84 19.37 6.34 12.72
CA GLN A 84 20.81 6.19 12.93
C GLN A 84 21.62 7.44 12.55
N GLN A 85 21.13 8.28 11.63
CA GLN A 85 21.85 9.48 11.20
C GLN A 85 21.69 10.68 12.14
N MET A 86 20.71 10.68 13.04
CA MET A 86 20.51 11.78 13.99
C MET A 86 21.38 11.68 15.26
N GLU A 87 21.99 10.53 15.56
CA GLU A 87 22.88 10.38 16.72
C GLU A 87 24.31 10.94 16.47
N ASP A 88 24.85 10.79 15.26
CA ASP A 88 26.23 11.18 14.92
C ASP A 88 26.43 12.70 14.75
N ALA A 89 25.36 13.49 14.61
CA ALA A 89 25.45 14.95 14.44
C ALA A 89 25.57 15.74 15.77
N SER A 90 25.59 15.06 16.92
CA SER A 90 25.63 15.70 18.25
C SER A 90 27.04 15.95 18.82
N VAL A 91 28.11 15.57 18.11
CA VAL A 91 29.50 15.80 18.57
C VAL A 91 30.08 17.05 17.90
N GLY A 92 30.00 18.19 18.57
CA GLY A 92 30.88 19.33 18.29
C GLY A 92 30.19 20.68 18.11
N LEU A 93 29.64 21.23 19.19
CA LEU A 93 29.61 22.68 19.35
C LEU A 93 29.74 23.03 20.84
N ASP A 94 30.99 23.07 21.29
CA ASP A 94 31.37 23.56 22.60
C ASP A 94 31.18 25.09 22.59
N VAL A 95 29.99 25.56 22.94
CA VAL A 95 29.73 27.00 23.14
C VAL A 95 30.03 27.30 24.60
N GLU A 96 31.22 27.85 24.86
CA GLU A 96 31.56 28.44 26.15
C GLU A 96 30.61 29.61 26.45
N PHE A 97 29.71 29.42 27.41
CA PHE A 97 28.82 30.45 27.93
C PHE A 97 29.53 31.18 29.07
N THR A 98 30.06 32.38 28.79
CA THR A 98 30.52 33.32 29.83
C THR A 98 29.30 34.06 30.41
N PRO A 99 29.00 33.91 31.71
CA PRO A 99 27.92 34.65 32.35
C PRO A 99 28.41 36.05 32.70
N GLU A 100 28.00 37.06 31.93
CA GLU A 100 28.05 38.45 32.39
C GLU A 100 26.76 38.72 33.19
N GLU A 101 26.96 38.98 34.47
CA GLU A 101 25.95 39.42 35.44
C GLU A 101 25.45 40.82 35.07
N GLU A 102 24.13 41.02 34.98
CA GLU A 102 23.50 42.28 35.38
C GLU A 102 22.14 41.98 36.03
N ASP A 103 22.19 41.80 37.35
CA ASP A 103 21.05 42.08 38.22
C ASP A 103 20.61 43.53 38.01
N SER A 104 19.38 43.75 37.55
CA SER A 104 18.70 45.03 37.74
C SER A 104 17.36 44.81 38.43
N GLU A 105 17.37 45.21 39.70
CA GLU A 105 16.28 45.15 40.67
C GLU A 105 15.03 45.92 40.17
N MET A 106 13.85 45.32 40.32
CA MET A 106 12.58 46.02 40.08
C MET A 106 12.23 46.94 41.25
N ASP A 107 12.43 48.24 41.08
CA ASP A 107 12.06 49.27 42.07
C ASP A 107 10.55 49.63 42.01
N PHE A 108 9.77 49.01 42.90
CA PHE A 108 8.34 49.28 43.14
C PHE A 108 8.12 50.46 44.11
N ASN A 109 8.56 51.69 43.82
CA ASN A 109 7.99 52.86 44.51
C ASN A 109 8.36 54.22 43.90
N ASN A 110 7.45 54.85 43.13
CA ASN A 110 7.28 56.29 43.27
C ASN A 110 5.83 56.71 42.98
N LYS A 111 5.15 57.14 44.05
CA LYS A 111 3.83 57.79 44.03
C LYS A 111 3.97 59.24 43.53
N ALA A 112 3.25 59.61 42.47
CA ALA A 112 2.63 60.94 42.33
C ALA A 112 1.79 61.02 41.03
N SER A 113 0.46 61.21 41.19
CA SER A 113 -0.44 62.12 40.44
C SER A 113 -0.20 62.33 38.92
N SER A 114 -1.19 62.30 38.03
CA SER A 114 -2.54 62.84 38.14
C SER A 114 -3.37 62.31 36.96
N ILE A 115 -4.62 61.97 37.22
CA ILE A 115 -5.63 61.78 36.17
C ILE A 115 -5.87 63.16 35.55
N HIS A 116 -5.72 63.28 34.23
CA HIS A 116 -6.35 64.35 33.47
C HIS A 116 -7.41 63.75 32.55
N TYR A 117 -8.58 64.38 32.62
CA TYR A 117 -9.88 64.04 32.04
C TYR A 117 -9.87 63.59 30.58
#